data_AF-A0A6L7XMR1-F1
#
_entry.id   AF-A0A6L7XMR1-F1
#
_cell.length_a   1.000
_cell.length_b   1.000
_cell.length_c   1.000
_cell.angle_alpha   90.00
_cell.angle_beta   90.00
_cell.angle_gamma   90.00
#
_symmetry.space_group_name_H-M   'P 1'
#
loop_
_entity.id
_entity.type
_entity.pdbx_description
1 polymer ?
#
loop_
_entity_poly.entity_id
_entity_poly.type
_entity_poly.pdbx_seq_one_letter_code
_entity_poly.pdbx_strand_id
1 'polypeptide(L)'
;MPALHFDLNRRRLLLRGGAGVLGVSALPLAPWVAAAQQEEFCADGSAAETARQTAGPFHVAGAPFREDFRVEGMDGKDLTVRGQVVDVACRPVAAAVLDVWQADPTGVYDTKSFQLRGRVQTDADGRYQFLTLKPGSYGSGFVRTPHIHVRLQAEGLRELTTQLYFPDEELNAQDALYRPDLLMSVSKGYAGLSATFNFVMEPA
;
A
#
# COMPACT_ATOMS: atom_id res chain seq x y z
N MET A 1 -55.32 11.17 68.98
CA MET A 1 -54.32 11.97 69.73
C MET A 1 -53.73 11.07 70.80
N PRO A 2 -52.40 10.96 71.04
CA PRO A 2 -51.19 11.63 70.48
C PRO A 2 -50.30 10.64 69.66
N ALA A 3 -49.41 11.00 68.71
CA ALA A 3 -48.07 11.66 68.78
C ALA A 3 -47.13 11.07 69.85
N LEU A 4 -45.83 10.83 69.67
CA LEU A 4 -44.82 10.83 68.60
C LEU A 4 -43.59 10.19 69.31
N HIS A 5 -42.81 9.32 68.67
CA HIS A 5 -41.52 8.89 69.24
C HIS A 5 -40.42 8.88 68.18
N PHE A 6 -39.20 9.17 68.66
CA PHE A 6 -38.07 9.79 67.99
C PHE A 6 -37.32 8.93 66.95
N ASP A 7 -37.11 9.55 65.79
CA ASP A 7 -35.89 9.84 65.03
C ASP A 7 -34.72 8.85 64.78
N LEU A 8 -34.43 8.75 63.48
CA LEU A 8 -33.17 8.66 62.71
C LEU A 8 -32.21 7.46 62.84
N ASN A 9 -32.11 6.70 61.74
CA ASN A 9 -30.79 6.41 61.15
C ASN A 9 -30.80 6.18 59.62
N ARG A 10 -30.22 7.17 58.92
CA ARG A 10 -29.44 7.17 57.65
C ARG A 10 -29.62 6.00 56.65
N ARG A 11 -29.84 6.36 55.37
CA ARG A 11 -28.81 6.50 54.30
C ARG A 11 -29.46 6.89 52.96
N ARG A 12 -28.77 7.76 52.20
CA ARG A 12 -29.16 8.32 50.89
C ARG A 12 -29.17 7.25 49.80
N LEU A 13 -30.10 7.37 48.84
CA LEU A 13 -29.95 6.82 47.48
C LEU A 13 -30.60 7.75 46.44
N LEU A 14 -29.91 7.88 45.30
CA LEU A 14 -30.11 8.80 44.18
C LEU A 14 -31.13 8.28 43.15
N LEU A 15 -31.65 9.17 42.29
CA LEU A 15 -31.79 9.03 40.81
C LEU A 15 -32.39 10.35 40.26
N ARG A 16 -31.58 11.22 39.65
CA ARG A 16 -31.21 11.34 38.22
C ARG A 16 -32.36 11.82 37.31
N GLY A 17 -32.20 13.08 36.85
CA GLY A 17 -33.02 13.74 35.86
C GLY A 17 -32.68 13.36 34.42
N GLY A 18 -33.62 13.67 33.53
CA GLY A 18 -33.48 13.58 32.09
C GLY A 18 -33.20 14.94 31.45
N ALA A 19 -32.47 14.91 30.33
CA ALA A 19 -32.54 15.90 29.25
C ALA A 19 -32.02 15.21 27.98
N GLY A 20 -32.82 15.25 26.91
CA GLY A 20 -32.50 14.65 25.63
C GLY A 20 -31.38 15.39 24.89
N VAL A 21 -30.64 14.65 24.07
CA VAL A 21 -29.69 15.20 23.10
C VAL A 21 -30.04 14.61 21.73
N LEU A 22 -30.35 15.49 20.77
CA LEU A 22 -30.46 15.17 19.34
C LEU A 22 -29.07 14.77 18.84
N GLY A 23 -28.89 13.48 18.51
CA GLY A 23 -27.65 12.98 17.93
C GLY A 23 -27.58 13.35 16.45
N VAL A 24 -26.76 14.35 16.12
CA VAL A 24 -26.23 14.50 14.75
C VAL A 24 -25.10 13.49 14.63
N SER A 25 -25.37 12.35 13.98
CA SER A 25 -24.34 11.38 13.62
C SER A 25 -23.49 11.96 12.49
N ALA A 26 -22.49 12.77 12.84
CA ALA A 26 -21.37 13.02 11.96
C ALA A 26 -20.56 11.71 11.88
N LEU A 27 -20.71 10.98 10.78
CA LEU A 27 -19.78 9.90 10.44
C LEU A 27 -18.39 10.54 10.33
N PRO A 28 -17.39 10.12 11.11
CA PRO A 28 -16.04 10.57 10.86
C PRO A 28 -15.65 10.01 9.49
N LEU A 29 -15.34 10.90 8.53
CA LEU A 29 -14.54 10.55 7.37
C LEU A 29 -13.30 9.84 7.92
N ALA A 30 -13.20 8.53 7.71
CA ALA A 30 -12.14 7.74 8.29
C ALA A 30 -10.79 8.35 7.88
N PRO A 31 -10.00 8.90 8.82
CA PRO A 31 -8.66 9.36 8.49
C PRO A 31 -7.86 8.11 8.13
N TRP A 32 -7.01 8.29 7.13
CA TRP A 32 -6.17 7.25 6.57
C TRP A 32 -5.40 6.59 7.70
N VAL A 33 -5.73 5.34 8.03
CA VAL A 33 -4.89 4.52 8.90
C VAL A 33 -3.66 4.10 8.08
N ALA A 34 -2.77 5.06 7.86
CA ALA A 34 -1.49 4.92 7.18
C ALA A 34 -0.35 5.64 7.94
N ALA A 35 -0.66 6.49 8.93
CA ALA A 35 0.33 7.22 9.71
C ALA A 35 1.28 6.28 10.50
N ALA A 36 0.80 5.11 10.96
CA ALA A 36 1.62 4.22 11.79
C ALA A 36 2.75 3.49 11.04
N GLN A 37 2.63 3.23 9.72
CA GLN A 37 3.72 2.63 8.94
C GLN A 37 4.75 3.66 8.47
N GLN A 38 4.39 4.95 8.49
CA GLN A 38 5.27 6.06 8.17
C GLN A 38 6.37 6.24 9.24
N GLU A 39 6.07 5.95 10.51
CA GLU A 39 6.96 6.26 11.64
C GLU A 39 8.17 5.32 11.75
N GLU A 40 8.13 4.10 11.23
CA GLU A 40 9.29 3.20 11.22
C GLU A 40 10.23 3.40 10.02
N PHE A 41 9.66 3.71 8.84
CA PHE A 41 10.40 3.74 7.57
C PHE A 41 11.47 4.86 7.48
N CYS A 42 11.34 5.90 8.31
CA CYS A 42 12.23 7.05 8.39
C CYS A 42 12.52 7.47 9.83
N ALA A 43 12.45 6.53 10.77
CA ALA A 43 12.48 6.81 12.21
C ALA A 43 13.72 7.58 12.68
N ASP A 44 14.88 7.35 12.06
CA ASP A 44 16.16 8.00 12.36
C ASP A 44 16.53 9.14 11.38
N GLY A 45 15.62 9.46 10.44
CA GLY A 45 15.80 10.54 9.47
C GLY A 45 16.66 10.17 8.25
N SER A 46 17.05 8.90 8.08
CA SER A 46 17.66 8.41 6.85
C SER A 46 17.17 7.01 6.50
N ALA A 47 17.32 6.62 5.24
CA ALA A 47 16.99 5.27 4.80
C ALA A 47 17.96 4.81 3.72
N ALA A 48 18.27 3.52 3.71
CA ALA A 48 19.03 2.91 2.63
C ALA A 48 18.19 2.88 1.34
N GLU A 49 18.84 3.05 0.19
CA GLU A 49 18.15 2.94 -1.10
C GLU A 49 17.39 1.62 -1.22
N THR A 50 16.19 1.66 -1.80
CA THR A 50 15.46 0.45 -2.16
C THR A 50 16.33 -0.42 -3.07
N ALA A 51 16.46 -1.70 -2.73
CA ALA A 51 17.30 -2.61 -3.46
C ALA A 51 16.96 -2.67 -4.95
N ARG A 52 17.98 -2.55 -5.80
CA ARG A 52 17.87 -2.60 -7.26
C ARG A 52 17.75 -4.04 -7.76
N GLN A 53 16.93 -4.26 -8.79
CA GLN A 53 16.81 -5.54 -9.49
C GLN A 53 16.69 -5.36 -11.00
N THR A 54 16.87 -6.45 -11.74
CA THR A 54 16.72 -6.45 -13.21
C THR A 54 15.31 -6.05 -13.63
N ALA A 55 15.19 -5.34 -14.76
CA ALA A 55 13.92 -5.08 -15.43
C ALA A 55 13.26 -6.36 -15.97
N GLY A 56 14.04 -7.45 -16.09
CA GLY A 56 13.58 -8.65 -16.77
C GLY A 56 13.34 -8.42 -18.27
N PRO A 57 12.82 -9.43 -18.97
CA PRO A 57 12.73 -9.41 -20.43
C PRO A 57 11.45 -8.74 -20.98
N PHE A 58 10.52 -8.34 -20.11
CA PHE A 58 9.16 -7.99 -20.49
C PHE A 58 8.80 -6.51 -20.28
N HIS A 59 9.78 -5.62 -20.08
CA HIS A 59 9.48 -4.18 -20.08
C HIS A 59 9.05 -3.71 -21.47
N VAL A 60 8.04 -2.84 -21.54
CA VAL A 60 7.56 -2.20 -22.78
C VAL A 60 7.45 -0.70 -22.48
N ALA A 61 8.23 0.10 -23.20
CA ALA A 61 8.26 1.55 -22.99
C ALA A 61 6.97 2.23 -23.48
N GLY A 62 6.63 3.36 -22.86
CA GLY A 62 5.52 4.21 -23.30
C GLY A 62 4.15 3.86 -22.72
N ALA A 63 4.10 3.10 -21.61
CA ALA A 63 2.85 2.82 -20.91
C ALA A 63 2.09 4.12 -20.58
N PRO A 64 0.74 4.14 -20.65
CA PRO A 64 -0.02 5.36 -20.40
C PRO A 64 0.02 5.77 -18.93
N PHE A 65 -0.16 7.05 -18.65
CA PHE A 65 -0.46 7.50 -17.29
C PHE A 65 -1.90 7.12 -16.94
N ARG A 66 -2.07 6.32 -15.90
CA ARG A 66 -3.37 5.87 -15.39
C ARG A 66 -3.19 5.30 -13.98
N GLU A 67 -4.26 5.30 -13.18
CA GLU A 67 -4.21 4.74 -11.82
C GLU A 67 -4.92 3.38 -11.72
N ASP A 68 -5.69 2.97 -12.72
CA ASP A 68 -6.30 1.64 -12.79
C ASP A 68 -5.72 0.84 -13.96
N PHE A 69 -4.98 -0.22 -13.62
CA PHE A 69 -4.31 -1.10 -14.55
C PHE A 69 -5.14 -2.30 -14.97
N ARG A 70 -6.25 -2.54 -14.26
CA ARG A 70 -7.12 -3.71 -14.46
C ARG A 70 -7.71 -3.72 -15.86
N VAL A 71 -8.06 -4.93 -16.29
CA VAL A 71 -8.68 -5.20 -17.58
C VAL A 71 -10.08 -5.72 -17.31
N GLU A 72 -11.09 -5.11 -17.91
CA GLU A 72 -12.48 -5.52 -17.76
C GLU A 72 -12.66 -6.98 -18.16
N GLY A 73 -13.32 -7.77 -17.31
CA GLY A 73 -13.57 -9.19 -17.54
C GLY A 73 -12.38 -10.12 -17.32
N MET A 74 -11.22 -9.61 -16.89
CA MET A 74 -10.07 -10.46 -16.53
C MET A 74 -10.22 -10.98 -15.09
N ASP A 75 -10.27 -12.30 -14.94
CA ASP A 75 -10.37 -12.96 -13.63
C ASP A 75 -9.09 -12.78 -12.81
N GLY A 76 -9.23 -12.28 -11.57
CA GLY A 76 -8.11 -12.09 -10.66
C GLY A 76 -8.55 -11.50 -9.32
N LYS A 77 -7.61 -11.45 -8.36
CA LYS A 77 -7.84 -10.75 -7.10
C LYS A 77 -7.50 -9.28 -7.29
N ASP A 78 -8.49 -8.41 -7.11
CA ASP A 78 -8.27 -6.96 -7.05
C ASP A 78 -7.18 -6.62 -6.03
N LEU A 79 -6.29 -5.72 -6.40
CA LEU A 79 -5.15 -5.29 -5.61
C LEU A 79 -4.98 -3.77 -5.72
N THR A 80 -5.02 -3.08 -4.59
CA THR A 80 -4.59 -1.68 -4.50
C THR A 80 -3.17 -1.63 -3.93
N VAL A 81 -2.23 -1.05 -4.66
CA VAL A 81 -0.86 -0.82 -4.21
C VAL A 81 -0.69 0.67 -3.94
N ARG A 82 -0.11 1.02 -2.79
CA ARG A 82 0.13 2.41 -2.39
C ARG A 82 1.40 2.54 -1.56
N GLY A 83 1.84 3.77 -1.37
CA GLY A 83 2.94 4.08 -0.47
C GLY A 83 3.50 5.45 -0.74
N GLN A 84 4.76 5.66 -0.38
CA GLN A 84 5.48 6.90 -0.56
C GLN A 84 6.84 6.66 -1.23
N VAL A 85 7.30 7.64 -2.00
CA VAL A 85 8.68 7.74 -2.48
C VAL A 85 9.37 8.85 -1.69
N VAL A 86 10.51 8.52 -1.10
CA VAL A 86 11.40 9.46 -0.40
C VAL A 86 12.82 9.35 -0.97
N ASP A 87 13.67 10.33 -0.66
CA ASP A 87 15.11 10.19 -0.85
C ASP A 87 15.80 9.58 0.40
N VAL A 88 17.10 9.31 0.31
CA VAL A 88 17.89 8.77 1.43
C VAL A 88 17.94 9.66 2.69
N ALA A 89 17.55 10.93 2.57
CA ALA A 89 17.39 11.87 3.69
C ALA A 89 15.92 11.95 4.16
N CYS A 90 15.09 10.98 3.78
CA CYS A 90 13.69 10.86 4.14
C CYS A 90 12.83 12.06 3.72
N ARG A 91 13.24 12.80 2.69
CA ARG A 91 12.44 13.88 2.10
C ARG A 91 11.49 13.29 1.06
N PRO A 92 10.19 13.63 1.09
CA PRO A 92 9.26 13.18 0.06
C PRO A 92 9.69 13.60 -1.34
N VAL A 93 9.61 12.68 -2.29
CA VAL A 93 9.93 12.93 -3.69
C VAL A 93 8.64 13.17 -4.45
N ALA A 94 8.29 14.43 -4.62
CA ALA A 94 7.16 14.83 -5.44
C ALA A 94 7.42 14.60 -6.93
N ALA A 95 6.36 14.38 -7.70
CA ALA A 95 6.40 14.24 -9.15
C ALA A 95 7.26 13.07 -9.67
N ALA A 96 7.69 12.13 -8.81
CA ALA A 96 8.35 10.90 -9.21
C ALA A 96 7.40 10.05 -10.06
N VAL A 97 7.90 9.51 -11.16
CA VAL A 97 7.16 8.63 -12.06
C VAL A 97 7.49 7.19 -11.74
N LEU A 98 6.48 6.41 -11.38
CA LEU A 98 6.55 4.96 -11.26
C LEU A 98 6.03 4.35 -12.57
N ASP A 99 6.91 3.75 -13.36
CA ASP A 99 6.57 2.92 -14.52
C ASP A 99 6.45 1.46 -14.10
N VAL A 100 5.23 0.94 -14.13
CA VAL A 100 4.85 -0.35 -13.51
C VAL A 100 4.44 -1.36 -14.59
N TRP A 101 4.94 -2.59 -14.46
CA TRP A 101 4.51 -3.71 -15.29
C TRP A 101 4.51 -5.02 -14.50
N GLN A 102 3.62 -5.92 -14.88
CA GLN A 102 3.48 -7.24 -14.25
C GLN A 102 2.88 -8.26 -15.21
N ALA A 103 2.92 -9.52 -14.81
CA ALA A 103 2.12 -10.57 -15.41
C ALA A 103 0.64 -10.43 -15.04
N ASP A 104 -0.21 -11.11 -15.81
CA ASP A 104 -1.59 -11.38 -15.43
C ASP A 104 -1.70 -12.41 -14.28
N PRO A 105 -2.92 -12.62 -13.73
CA PRO A 105 -3.15 -13.60 -12.67
C PRO A 105 -2.76 -15.05 -13.03
N THR A 106 -2.59 -15.37 -14.32
CA THR A 106 -2.15 -16.68 -14.82
C THR A 106 -0.64 -16.74 -15.11
N GLY A 107 0.09 -15.64 -14.90
CA GLY A 107 1.53 -15.58 -15.10
C GLY A 107 1.97 -15.18 -16.51
N VAL A 108 1.08 -14.62 -17.33
CA VAL A 108 1.40 -14.21 -18.71
C VAL A 108 1.60 -12.70 -18.79
N TYR A 109 2.71 -12.27 -19.41
CA TYR A 109 2.96 -10.86 -19.70
C TYR A 109 2.37 -10.47 -21.07
N ASP A 110 1.62 -9.37 -21.11
CA ASP A 110 1.27 -8.72 -22.36
C ASP A 110 2.45 -7.86 -22.86
N THR A 111 3.06 -8.25 -23.97
CA THR A 111 4.17 -7.50 -24.61
C THR A 111 3.76 -6.77 -25.89
N LYS A 112 2.48 -6.82 -26.25
CA LYS A 112 1.95 -6.25 -27.49
C LYS A 112 1.10 -5.00 -27.24
N SER A 113 0.52 -4.88 -26.05
CA SER A 113 -0.22 -3.69 -25.63
C SER A 113 0.21 -3.24 -24.23
N PHE A 114 -0.69 -2.57 -23.50
CA PHE A 114 -0.43 -2.03 -22.17
C PHE A 114 -1.32 -2.62 -21.07
N GLN A 115 -1.85 -3.84 -21.24
CA GLN A 115 -2.62 -4.51 -20.19
C GLN A 115 -1.75 -4.72 -18.95
N LEU A 116 -2.29 -4.41 -17.77
CA LEU A 116 -1.58 -4.50 -16.48
C LEU A 116 -0.25 -3.73 -16.45
N ARG A 117 -0.16 -2.67 -17.25
CA ARG A 117 0.96 -1.71 -17.29
C ARG A 117 0.44 -0.29 -17.13
N GLY A 118 1.23 0.57 -16.51
CA GLY A 118 0.92 1.99 -16.46
C GLY A 118 1.97 2.80 -15.73
N ARG A 119 1.85 4.12 -15.88
CA ARG A 119 2.64 5.08 -15.14
C ARG A 119 1.76 5.82 -14.15
N VAL A 120 2.24 5.96 -12.92
CA VAL A 120 1.66 6.87 -11.92
C VAL A 120 2.69 7.88 -11.48
N GLN A 121 2.23 9.04 -11.03
CA GLN A 121 3.07 10.11 -10.56
C GLN A 121 2.79 10.37 -9.08
N THR A 122 3.84 10.58 -8.28
CA THR A 122 3.67 10.90 -6.86
C THR A 122 3.10 12.31 -6.67
N ASP A 123 2.31 12.48 -5.61
CA ASP A 123 1.81 13.79 -5.18
C ASP A 123 2.89 14.62 -4.47
N ALA A 124 2.51 15.79 -3.96
CA ALA A 124 3.43 16.70 -3.26
C ALA A 124 4.03 16.11 -1.96
N ASP A 125 3.34 15.14 -1.35
CA ASP A 125 3.81 14.39 -0.19
C ASP A 125 4.55 13.11 -0.62
N GLY A 126 4.91 12.95 -1.90
CA GLY A 126 5.60 11.78 -2.42
C GLY A 126 4.73 10.52 -2.46
N ARG A 127 3.41 10.61 -2.27
CA ARG A 127 2.54 9.44 -2.21
C ARG A 127 2.12 8.97 -3.58
N TYR A 128 1.96 7.67 -3.74
CA TYR A 128 1.42 7.05 -4.96
C TYR A 128 0.33 6.04 -4.63
N GLN A 129 -0.53 5.77 -5.60
CA GLN A 129 -1.49 4.67 -5.56
C GLN A 129 -1.81 4.18 -6.98
N PHE A 130 -2.01 2.88 -7.14
CA PHE A 130 -2.63 2.30 -8.33
C PHE A 130 -3.45 1.04 -8.00
N LEU A 131 -4.45 0.75 -8.82
CA LEU A 131 -5.25 -0.46 -8.81
C LEU A 131 -4.75 -1.42 -9.89
N THR A 132 -4.70 -2.70 -9.57
CA THR A 132 -4.30 -3.77 -10.48
C THR A 132 -4.93 -5.09 -10.02
N LEU A 133 -4.52 -6.21 -10.64
CA LEU A 133 -4.81 -7.56 -10.17
C LEU A 133 -3.54 -8.18 -9.58
N LYS A 134 -3.67 -9.04 -8.56
CA LYS A 134 -2.52 -9.81 -8.06
C LYS A 134 -1.98 -10.70 -9.20
N PRO A 135 -0.69 -10.58 -9.57
CA PRO A 135 -0.10 -11.40 -10.62
C PRO A 135 0.04 -12.86 -10.18
N GLY A 136 0.06 -13.75 -11.15
CA GLY A 136 0.49 -15.13 -10.98
C GLY A 136 2.02 -15.26 -11.03
N SER A 137 2.51 -16.45 -10.70
CA SER A 137 3.92 -16.84 -10.96
C SER A 137 4.15 -16.99 -12.45
N TYR A 138 5.29 -16.52 -12.98
CA TYR A 138 5.61 -16.65 -14.41
C TYR A 138 6.79 -17.61 -14.65
N GLY A 139 6.77 -18.25 -15.82
CA GLY A 139 7.83 -19.15 -16.30
C GLY A 139 7.43 -20.62 -16.26
N SER A 140 7.97 -21.42 -17.19
CA SER A 140 7.67 -22.86 -17.31
C SER A 140 8.84 -23.77 -16.91
N GLY A 141 10.06 -23.22 -16.76
CA GLY A 141 11.25 -23.94 -16.30
C GLY A 141 11.84 -23.30 -15.04
N PHE A 142 12.20 -22.02 -15.15
CA PHE A 142 12.51 -21.19 -13.98
C PHE A 142 11.26 -20.40 -13.61
N VAL A 143 10.52 -20.90 -12.63
CA VAL A 143 9.31 -20.25 -12.13
C VAL A 143 9.71 -19.15 -11.16
N ARG A 144 9.29 -17.92 -11.45
CA ARG A 144 9.46 -16.77 -10.56
C ARG A 144 8.27 -16.68 -9.61
N THR A 145 8.52 -16.31 -8.36
CA THR A 145 7.44 -16.00 -7.40
C THR A 145 6.61 -14.81 -7.91
N PRO A 146 5.31 -14.67 -7.58
CA PRO A 146 4.54 -13.49 -7.98
C PRO A 146 5.23 -12.18 -7.59
N HIS A 147 5.34 -11.24 -8.53
CA HIS A 147 5.96 -9.93 -8.30
C HIS A 147 5.41 -8.87 -9.24
N ILE A 148 5.62 -7.60 -8.87
CA ILE A 148 5.34 -6.42 -9.68
C ILE A 148 6.66 -5.74 -9.98
N HIS A 149 6.96 -5.44 -11.24
CA HIS A 149 8.12 -4.63 -11.58
C HIS A 149 7.81 -3.15 -11.50
N VAL A 150 8.80 -2.37 -11.05
CA VAL A 150 8.69 -0.91 -10.97
C VAL A 150 10.01 -0.29 -11.42
N ARG A 151 9.91 0.75 -12.26
CA ARG A 151 10.99 1.68 -12.57
C ARG A 151 10.60 3.07 -12.09
N LEU A 152 11.40 3.66 -11.20
CA LEU A 152 11.20 4.99 -10.66
C LEU A 152 12.16 5.99 -11.31
N GLN A 153 11.60 7.13 -11.72
CA GLN A 153 12.33 8.26 -12.28
C GLN A 153 11.88 9.54 -11.59
N ALA A 154 12.82 10.37 -11.16
CA ALA A 154 12.56 11.67 -10.56
C ALA A 154 13.69 12.64 -10.90
N GLU A 155 13.40 13.92 -10.97
CA GLU A 155 14.41 14.95 -11.28
C GLU A 155 15.49 14.98 -10.21
N GLY A 156 16.77 14.96 -10.63
CA GLY A 156 17.92 15.01 -9.72
C GLY A 156 18.19 13.73 -8.93
N LEU A 157 17.41 12.67 -9.14
CA LEU A 157 17.61 11.36 -8.50
C LEU A 157 18.03 10.30 -9.51
N ARG A 158 18.78 9.32 -9.04
CA ARG A 158 19.24 8.19 -9.85
C ARG A 158 18.05 7.28 -10.14
N GLU A 159 17.80 6.98 -11.42
CA GLU A 159 16.76 6.03 -11.82
C GLU A 159 16.91 4.70 -11.06
N LEU A 160 15.81 4.17 -10.55
CA LEU A 160 15.75 2.92 -9.78
C LEU A 160 14.85 1.93 -10.51
N THR A 161 15.38 0.75 -10.84
CA THR A 161 14.57 -0.40 -11.30
C THR A 161 14.60 -1.49 -10.24
N THR A 162 13.44 -2.02 -9.88
CA THR A 162 13.28 -3.05 -8.84
C THR A 162 12.05 -3.92 -9.07
N GLN A 163 11.77 -4.85 -8.15
CA GLN A 163 10.60 -5.71 -8.13
C GLN A 163 10.02 -5.75 -6.72
N LEU A 164 8.70 -5.81 -6.61
CA LEU A 164 7.97 -5.94 -5.34
C LEU A 164 7.41 -7.34 -5.21
N TYR A 165 7.60 -7.95 -4.03
CA TYR A 165 7.18 -9.32 -3.73
C TYR A 165 5.99 -9.37 -2.78
N PHE A 166 5.28 -10.49 -2.80
CA PHE A 166 4.15 -10.75 -1.91
C PHE A 166 4.56 -11.63 -0.72
N PRO A 167 4.01 -11.40 0.49
CA PRO A 167 4.19 -12.31 1.60
C PRO A 167 3.52 -13.66 1.34
N ASP A 168 3.99 -14.68 2.05
CA ASP A 168 3.40 -16.02 2.11
C ASP A 168 3.32 -16.77 0.76
N GLU A 169 4.13 -16.37 -0.23
CA GLU A 169 4.29 -17.13 -1.47
C GLU A 169 5.34 -18.24 -1.29
N GLU A 170 4.94 -19.50 -1.47
CA GLU A 170 5.83 -20.67 -1.34
C GLU A 170 7.05 -20.58 -2.29
N LEU A 171 6.88 -19.91 -3.43
CA LEU A 171 7.94 -19.70 -4.41
C LEU A 171 9.01 -18.68 -3.98
N ASN A 172 8.76 -17.87 -2.94
CA ASN A 172 9.77 -16.92 -2.44
C ASN A 172 11.05 -17.65 -2.00
N ALA A 173 10.94 -18.85 -1.44
CA ALA A 173 12.10 -19.65 -1.02
C ALA A 173 12.90 -20.25 -2.19
N GLN A 174 12.32 -20.26 -3.39
CA GLN A 174 12.90 -20.91 -4.58
C GLN A 174 13.40 -19.87 -5.61
N ASP A 175 12.88 -18.64 -5.55
CA ASP A 175 13.25 -17.57 -6.46
C ASP A 175 14.55 -16.89 -6.02
N ALA A 176 15.62 -17.04 -6.81
CA ALA A 176 16.93 -16.46 -6.52
C ALA A 176 16.95 -14.92 -6.53
N LEU A 177 15.92 -14.27 -7.07
CA LEU A 177 15.75 -12.82 -7.01
C LEU A 177 14.91 -12.39 -5.80
N TYR A 178 14.23 -13.29 -5.10
CA TYR A 178 13.44 -12.90 -3.94
C TYR A 178 14.30 -12.20 -2.89
N ARG A 179 13.75 -11.14 -2.32
CA ARG A 179 14.39 -10.28 -1.34
C ARG A 179 13.37 -9.85 -0.28
N PRO A 180 13.62 -10.14 1.02
CA PRO A 180 12.67 -9.80 2.08
C PRO A 180 12.51 -8.27 2.27
N ASP A 181 13.53 -7.48 1.93
CA ASP A 181 13.49 -6.01 1.94
C ASP A 181 12.71 -5.40 0.76
N LEU A 182 12.24 -6.23 -0.17
CA LEU A 182 11.37 -5.85 -1.29
C LEU A 182 9.94 -6.42 -1.14
N LEU A 183 9.61 -6.93 0.05
CA LEU A 183 8.31 -7.51 0.35
C LEU A 183 7.30 -6.41 0.71
N MET A 184 6.13 -6.44 0.07
CA MET A 184 5.04 -5.52 0.39
C MET A 184 4.31 -5.95 1.66
N SER A 185 3.87 -4.99 2.46
CA SER A 185 2.91 -5.24 3.53
C SER A 185 1.51 -5.44 2.91
N VAL A 186 0.99 -6.67 2.93
CA VAL A 186 -0.29 -7.02 2.28
C VAL A 186 -1.35 -7.36 3.33
N SER A 187 -2.54 -6.79 3.17
CA SER A 187 -3.72 -7.05 3.98
C SER A 187 -4.94 -7.35 3.10
N LYS A 188 -5.91 -8.07 3.65
CA LYS A 188 -7.21 -8.30 3.00
C LYS A 188 -8.19 -7.21 3.44
N GLY A 189 -8.78 -6.52 2.47
CA GLY A 189 -9.88 -5.59 2.68
C GLY A 189 -11.18 -6.08 2.06
N TYR A 190 -12.26 -5.33 2.26
CA TYR A 190 -13.58 -5.66 1.69
C TYR A 190 -13.61 -5.59 0.16
N ALA A 191 -12.77 -4.76 -0.45
CA ALA A 191 -12.72 -4.55 -1.90
C ALA A 191 -11.61 -5.36 -2.61
N GLY A 192 -10.89 -6.23 -1.88
CA GLY A 192 -9.75 -6.97 -2.42
C GLY A 192 -8.52 -6.89 -1.53
N LEU A 193 -7.34 -7.07 -2.11
CA LEU A 193 -6.06 -6.95 -1.42
C LEU A 193 -5.61 -5.48 -1.36
N SER A 194 -5.01 -5.08 -0.24
CA SER A 194 -4.30 -3.80 -0.12
C SER A 194 -2.84 -4.08 0.20
N ALA A 195 -1.94 -3.57 -0.63
CA ALA A 195 -0.51 -3.67 -0.45
C ALA A 195 0.11 -2.29 -0.20
N THR A 196 1.13 -2.23 0.66
CA THR A 196 1.89 -1.02 0.93
C THR A 196 3.39 -1.27 0.84
N PHE A 197 4.09 -0.34 0.19
CA PHE A 197 5.54 -0.35 0.06
C PHE A 197 6.04 1.09 -0.09
N ASN A 198 7.14 1.45 0.57
CA ASN A 198 7.74 2.77 0.42
C ASN A 198 9.08 2.63 -0.31
N PHE A 199 9.33 3.52 -1.28
CA PHE A 199 10.56 3.56 -2.04
C PHE A 199 11.52 4.60 -1.49
N VAL A 200 12.81 4.29 -1.50
CA VAL A 200 13.92 5.21 -1.20
C VAL A 200 14.78 5.32 -2.44
N MET A 201 15.04 6.55 -2.89
CA MET A 201 15.87 6.84 -4.06
C MET A 201 17.15 7.60 -3.68
N GLU A 202 18.26 7.27 -4.33
CA GLU A 202 19.52 8.03 -4.20
C GLU A 202 19.55 9.27 -5.11
N PRO A 203 20.26 10.34 -4.70
CA PRO A 203 20.66 11.42 -5.61
C PRO A 203 21.43 10.91 -6.83
N ALA A 204 21.30 11.60 -7.97
CA ALA A 204 22.00 11.29 -9.22
C ALA A 204 23.51 11.56 -9.17
#